data_AF-A0A3D5S645-F1
#
_entry.id   AF-A0A3D5S645-F1
#
_cell.length_a   1.000
_cell.length_b   1.000
_cell.length_c   1.000
_cell.angle_alpha   90.00
_cell.angle_beta   90.00
_cell.angle_gamma   90.00
#
_symmetry.space_group_name_H-M   'P 1'
#
loop_
_entity.id
_entity.type
_entity.pdbx_description
1 polymer ?
#
loop_
_entity_poly.entity_id
_entity_poly.type
_entity_poly.pdbx_seq_one_letter_code
_entity_poly.pdbx_strand_id
1 'polypeptide(L)'
;MKRGKSIIKIVTNCGKTHPKFTRTYRDGTCGHHMHAEMNAVRFAQDGDELYVMRWLKDGETLTMAKPCGYCIEHIEKSGIEKVHYTNWEGDWKTMKSNFQQYYVAA
;
A
#
# COMPACT_ATOMS: atom_id res chain seq x y z
N MET A 1 1.32 18.87 -9.40
CA MET A 1 0.58 17.85 -10.17
C MET A 1 -0.90 18.14 -10.01
N LYS A 2 -1.71 18.06 -11.08
CA LYS A 2 -3.18 18.18 -10.95
C LYS A 2 -3.70 16.89 -10.28
N ARG A 3 -4.54 17.04 -9.26
CA ARG A 3 -5.20 15.93 -8.55
C ARG A 3 -6.60 15.67 -9.12
N GLY A 4 -7.12 14.46 -8.95
CA GLY A 4 -8.36 13.97 -9.56
C GLY A 4 -8.13 12.72 -10.40
N LYS A 5 -8.69 12.65 -11.61
CA LYS A 5 -8.54 11.54 -12.57
C LYS A 5 -7.14 11.51 -13.23
N SER A 6 -6.08 11.68 -12.45
CA SER A 6 -4.71 11.77 -12.95
C SER A 6 -3.79 10.89 -12.11
N ILE A 7 -2.85 10.22 -12.79
CA ILE A 7 -1.84 9.39 -12.13
C ILE A 7 -0.83 10.32 -11.45
N ILE A 8 -0.75 10.24 -10.11
CA ILE A 8 0.21 11.02 -9.32
C ILE A 8 1.60 10.38 -9.36
N LYS A 9 1.68 9.06 -9.15
CA LYS A 9 2.94 8.32 -9.12
C LYS A 9 2.73 6.85 -9.45
N ILE A 10 3.68 6.28 -10.19
CA ILE A 10 3.84 4.83 -10.37
C ILE A 10 5.14 4.42 -9.66
N VAL A 11 5.08 3.35 -8.90
CA VAL A 11 6.22 2.81 -8.14
C VAL A 11 6.18 1.28 -8.15
N THR A 12 7.35 0.68 -8.02
CA THR A 12 7.54 -0.76 -7.89
C THR A 12 8.22 -1.06 -6.55
N ASN A 13 8.18 -2.32 -6.13
CA ASN A 13 8.96 -2.78 -4.99
C ASN A 13 10.45 -2.56 -5.28
N CYS A 14 11.20 -2.02 -4.32
CA CYS A 14 12.62 -1.78 -4.49
C CYS A 14 13.37 -2.09 -3.20
N GLY A 15 14.67 -2.37 -3.31
CA GLY A 15 15.54 -2.65 -2.17
C GLY A 15 15.90 -1.42 -1.33
N LYS A 16 15.32 -0.24 -1.62
CA LYS A 16 15.56 0.98 -0.85
C LYS A 16 14.78 0.93 0.47
N THR A 17 15.19 1.77 1.41
CA THR A 17 14.57 1.87 2.72
C THR A 17 14.15 3.32 3.01
N HIS A 18 13.26 3.52 3.98
CA HIS A 18 12.90 4.86 4.44
C HIS A 18 12.63 4.87 5.94
N PRO A 19 13.19 5.83 6.70
CA PRO A 19 13.07 5.88 8.16
C PRO A 19 11.61 6.04 8.63
N LYS A 20 10.75 6.68 7.82
CA LYS A 20 9.29 6.76 8.10
C LYS A 20 8.62 5.39 8.27
N PHE A 21 9.16 4.34 7.65
CA PHE A 21 8.55 3.01 7.64
C PHE A 21 9.37 2.01 8.46
N THR A 22 9.75 2.41 9.66
CA THR A 22 10.45 1.55 10.62
C THR A 22 9.50 0.53 11.23
N ARG A 23 9.90 -0.73 11.22
CA ARG A 23 9.22 -1.82 11.92
C ARG A 23 10.18 -2.47 12.91
N THR A 24 9.71 -2.67 14.14
CA THR A 24 10.39 -3.50 15.13
C THR A 24 9.87 -4.93 15.03
N TYR A 25 10.79 -5.88 14.92
CA TYR A 25 10.50 -7.31 14.89
C TYR A 25 10.35 -7.87 16.30
N ARG A 26 9.81 -9.09 16.40
CA ARG A 26 9.60 -9.77 17.69
C ARG A 26 10.90 -10.03 18.46
N ASP A 27 12.03 -10.11 17.76
CA ASP A 27 13.37 -10.27 18.32
C ASP A 27 14.02 -8.95 18.76
N GLY A 28 13.30 -7.83 18.66
CA GLY A 28 13.80 -6.49 19.00
C GLY A 28 14.63 -5.82 17.91
N THR A 29 14.89 -6.49 16.78
CA THR A 29 15.60 -5.88 15.66
C THR A 29 14.70 -4.89 14.91
N CYS A 30 15.29 -3.85 14.33
CA CYS A 30 14.58 -2.87 13.52
C CYS A 30 14.89 -3.08 12.03
N GLY A 31 13.84 -3.09 11.20
CA GLY A 31 13.96 -3.15 9.76
C GLY A 31 13.14 -2.07 9.06
N HIS A 32 13.53 -1.80 7.82
CA HIS A 32 12.86 -0.84 6.95
C HIS A 32 12.65 -1.51 5.59
N HIS A 33 11.45 -1.99 5.30
CA HIS A 33 11.14 -2.59 4.00
C HIS A 33 10.27 -1.64 3.19
N MET A 34 10.70 -1.31 1.97
CA MET A 34 9.94 -0.49 1.04
C MET A 34 9.26 -1.36 -0.02
N HIS A 35 8.08 -1.89 0.34
CA HIS A 35 7.18 -2.46 -0.66
C HIS A 35 6.72 -1.36 -1.64
N ALA A 36 6.09 -1.75 -2.75
CA ALA A 36 5.61 -0.80 -3.75
C ALA A 36 4.63 0.21 -3.12
N GLU A 37 3.72 -0.29 -2.30
CA GLU A 37 2.69 0.47 -1.59
C GLU A 37 3.32 1.51 -0.66
N MET A 38 4.35 1.12 0.09
CA MET A 38 5.12 2.02 0.97
C MET A 38 5.71 3.19 0.20
N ASN A 39 6.27 2.91 -0.99
CA ASN A 39 6.86 3.95 -1.81
C ASN A 39 5.77 4.90 -2.35
N ALA A 40 4.59 4.38 -2.69
CA ALA A 40 3.46 5.16 -3.20
C ALA A 40 2.89 6.09 -2.13
N VAL A 41 2.67 5.56 -0.92
CA VAL A 41 2.08 6.26 0.24
C VAL A 41 2.82 7.54 0.61
N ARG A 42 4.12 7.65 0.29
CA ARG A 42 4.91 8.88 0.54
C ARG A 42 4.41 10.10 -0.23
N PHE A 43 3.72 9.90 -1.33
CA PHE A 43 3.22 10.95 -2.23
C PHE A 43 1.70 11.13 -2.14
N ALA A 44 1.02 10.26 -1.37
CA ALA A 44 -0.41 10.29 -1.20
C ALA A 44 -0.86 11.51 -0.38
N GLN A 45 -2.07 11.96 -0.66
CA GLN A 45 -2.83 12.93 0.11
C GLN A 45 -4.24 12.40 0.35
N ASP A 46 -4.94 13.03 1.30
CA ASP A 46 -6.32 12.72 1.63
C ASP A 46 -7.21 12.68 0.37
N GLY A 47 -7.98 11.60 0.23
CA GLY A 47 -8.87 11.36 -0.91
C GLY A 47 -8.21 10.72 -2.14
N ASP A 48 -6.90 10.46 -2.12
CA ASP A 48 -6.27 9.70 -3.21
C ASP A 48 -6.75 8.24 -3.24
N GLU A 49 -6.65 7.61 -4.42
CA GLU A 49 -6.86 6.17 -4.60
C GLU A 49 -5.55 5.46 -4.96
N LEU A 50 -5.36 4.24 -4.45
CA LEU A 50 -4.19 3.41 -4.71
C LEU A 50 -4.57 2.19 -5.56
N TYR A 51 -3.79 1.91 -6.60
CA TYR A 51 -3.94 0.72 -7.44
C TYR A 51 -2.68 -0.12 -7.30
N VAL A 52 -2.84 -1.38 -6.90
CA VAL A 52 -1.74 -2.33 -6.65
C VAL A 52 -1.94 -3.57 -7.50
N MET A 53 -0.98 -3.86 -8.36
CA MET A 53 -1.01 -5.04 -9.22
C MET A 53 0.34 -5.74 -9.15
N ARG A 54 0.34 -7.04 -9.40
CA ARG A 54 1.56 -7.85 -9.47
C ARG A 54 1.52 -8.71 -10.72
N TRP A 55 2.51 -8.53 -11.58
CA TRP A 55 2.76 -9.39 -12.74
C TRP A 55 3.63 -10.57 -12.33
N LEU A 56 3.30 -11.77 -12.82
CA LEU A 56 4.22 -12.91 -12.78
C LEU A 56 5.39 -12.69 -13.76
N LYS A 57 6.38 -13.58 -13.69
CA LYS A 57 7.57 -13.52 -14.57
C LYS A 57 7.22 -13.66 -16.06
N ASP A 58 6.07 -14.26 -16.36
CA ASP A 58 5.55 -14.37 -17.72
C ASP A 58 5.17 -13.00 -18.32
N GLY A 59 4.96 -11.98 -17.49
CA GLY A 59 4.58 -10.62 -17.92
C GLY A 59 3.12 -10.49 -18.36
N GLU A 60 2.34 -11.57 -18.33
CA GLU A 60 0.95 -11.61 -18.82
C GLU A 60 -0.05 -11.94 -17.70
N THR A 61 0.39 -12.70 -16.70
CA THR A 61 -0.50 -13.16 -15.62
C THR A 61 -0.44 -12.20 -14.45
N LEU A 62 -1.60 -11.67 -14.07
CA LEU A 62 -1.78 -10.93 -12.82
C LEU A 62 -2.02 -11.91 -11.66
N THR A 63 -1.49 -11.59 -10.50
CA THR A 63 -1.67 -12.42 -9.29
C THR A 63 -1.88 -11.57 -8.04
N MET A 64 -1.93 -12.22 -6.88
CA MET A 64 -2.22 -11.60 -5.59
C MET A 64 -1.28 -10.41 -5.31
N ALA A 65 -1.88 -9.24 -5.22
CA ALA A 65 -1.23 -7.97 -4.92
C ALA A 65 -1.87 -7.25 -3.72
N LYS A 66 -2.63 -7.99 -2.89
CA LYS A 66 -3.21 -7.44 -1.66
C LYS A 66 -2.09 -6.89 -0.77
N PRO A 67 -2.16 -5.62 -0.34
CA PRO A 67 -1.19 -5.05 0.59
C PRO A 67 -1.11 -5.86 1.88
N CYS A 68 0.10 -5.99 2.45
CA CYS A 68 0.27 -6.66 3.74
C CYS A 68 -0.27 -5.79 4.89
N GLY A 69 -0.51 -6.38 6.07
CA GLY A 69 -1.06 -5.66 7.24
C GLY A 69 -0.30 -4.39 7.59
N TYR A 70 1.04 -4.44 7.56
CA TYR A 70 1.87 -3.26 7.79
C TYR A 70 1.72 -2.17 6.70
N CYS A 71 1.45 -2.56 5.45
CA CYS A 71 1.14 -1.61 4.39
C CYS A 71 -0.22 -0.96 4.57
N ILE A 72 -1.21 -1.74 4.98
CA ILE A 72 -2.55 -1.26 5.27
C ILE A 72 -2.50 -0.18 6.35
N GLU A 73 -1.78 -0.40 7.45
CA GLU A 73 -1.65 0.60 8.54
C GLU A 73 -1.12 1.97 8.06
N HIS A 74 -0.16 1.98 7.14
CA HIS A 74 0.41 3.24 6.63
C HIS A 74 -0.42 3.86 5.51
N ILE A 75 -1.13 3.04 4.73
CA ILE A 75 -2.12 3.50 3.75
C ILE A 75 -3.23 4.25 4.49
N GLU A 76 -3.75 3.68 5.58
CA GLU A 76 -4.81 4.30 6.40
C GLU A 76 -4.37 5.66 6.95
N LYS A 77 -3.16 5.74 7.50
CA LYS A 77 -2.58 6.98 8.02
C LYS A 77 -2.29 8.04 6.95
N SER A 78 -2.32 7.68 5.68
CA SER A 78 -2.01 8.59 4.56
C SER A 78 -3.22 9.26 3.93
N GLY A 79 -4.43 8.90 4.37
CA GLY A 79 -5.67 9.50 3.87
C GLY A 79 -6.14 8.95 2.52
N ILE A 80 -5.50 7.89 1.99
CA ILE A 80 -5.99 7.17 0.81
C ILE A 80 -7.40 6.66 1.10
N GLU A 81 -8.36 6.92 0.22
CA GLU A 81 -9.77 6.57 0.40
C GLU A 81 -10.05 5.10 0.01
N LYS A 82 -9.46 4.67 -1.10
CA LYS A 82 -9.68 3.34 -1.68
C LYS A 82 -8.38 2.70 -2.14
N VAL A 83 -8.26 1.40 -1.93
CA VAL A 83 -7.20 0.59 -2.50
C VAL A 83 -7.81 -0.48 -3.40
N HIS A 84 -7.39 -0.49 -4.65
CA HIS A 84 -7.73 -1.49 -5.65
C HIS A 84 -6.55 -2.44 -5.80
N TYR A 85 -6.76 -3.74 -5.70
CA TYR A 85 -5.70 -4.74 -5.81
C TYR A 85 -6.15 -5.99 -6.56
N THR A 86 -5.21 -6.70 -7.19
CA THR A 86 -5.49 -7.98 -7.87
C THR A 86 -5.47 -9.16 -6.89
N ASN A 87 -6.39 -10.12 -7.04
CA ASN A 87 -6.41 -11.39 -6.29
C ASN A 87 -5.54 -12.47 -6.99
N TRP A 88 -5.59 -13.72 -6.50
CA TRP A 88 -4.83 -14.84 -7.08
C TRP A 88 -5.22 -15.15 -8.53
N GLU A 89 -6.48 -14.87 -8.87
CA GLU A 89 -7.07 -15.05 -10.19
C GLU A 89 -6.81 -13.85 -11.14
N GLY A 90 -6.20 -12.78 -10.65
CA GLY A 90 -5.94 -11.56 -11.41
C GLY A 90 -7.11 -10.57 -11.46
N ASP A 91 -8.24 -10.87 -10.82
CA ASP A 91 -9.39 -9.98 -10.70
C ASP A 91 -9.10 -8.80 -9.76
N TRP A 92 -9.61 -7.64 -10.13
CA TRP A 92 -9.60 -6.46 -9.27
C TRP A 92 -10.58 -6.61 -8.11
N LYS A 93 -10.08 -6.37 -6.90
CA LYS A 93 -10.84 -6.20 -5.66
C LYS A 93 -10.58 -4.81 -5.11
N THR A 94 -11.56 -4.27 -4.41
CA THR A 94 -11.46 -2.95 -3.78
C THR A 94 -11.64 -3.10 -2.27
N MET A 95 -10.74 -2.47 -1.51
CA MET A 95 -10.93 -2.24 -0.09
C MET A 95 -11.06 -0.75 0.18
N LYS A 96 -12.00 -0.37 1.06
CA LYS A 96 -12.13 1.00 1.55
C LYS A 96 -11.21 1.17 2.76
N SER A 97 -10.48 2.28 2.78
CA SER A 97 -9.72 2.71 3.94
C SER A 97 -10.69 3.38 4.91
N ASN A 98 -11.32 2.59 5.78
CA ASN A 98 -12.18 3.10 6.85
C ASN A 98 -12.16 2.12 8.03
N PHE A 99 -11.10 2.18 8.84
CA PHE A 99 -11.01 1.47 10.12
C PHE A 99 -11.02 2.44 11.29
N GLN A 100 -12.02 3.31 11.31
CA GLN A 100 -12.35 4.11 12.48
C GLN A 100 -13.27 3.30 13.41
N GLN A 101 -12.81 2.16 13.93
CA GLN A 101 -13.53 1.40 14.98
C GLN A 101 -12.65 0.64 16.02
N TYR A 102 -11.34 0.86 16.10
CA TYR A 102 -10.51 0.22 17.16
C TYR A 102 -9.72 1.18 18.07
N TYR A 103 -10.27 2.37 18.33
CA TYR A 103 -9.96 3.11 19.56
C TYR A 103 -11.18 3.06 20.48
N VAL A 104 -11.38 1.93 21.15
CA VAL A 104 -12.06 1.96 22.45
C VAL A 104 -11.07 2.55 23.44
N ALA A 105 -11.46 3.69 24.01
CA ALA A 105 -10.79 4.27 25.15
C ALA A 105 -10.60 3.20 26.25
N ALA A 106 -9.37 3.12 26.75
CA ALA A 106 -9.04 2.54 28.04
C ALA A 106 -8.08 3.50 28.73
#